data_AF-A0A3P7EBY6-F1
#
_entry.id   AF-A0A3P7EBY6-F1
#
_cell.length_a   1.000
_cell.length_b   1.000
_cell.length_c   1.000
_cell.angle_alpha   90.00
_cell.angle_beta   90.00
_cell.angle_gamma   90.00
#
_symmetry.space_group_name_H-M   'P 1'
#
loop_
_entity.id
_entity.type
_entity.pdbx_description
1 polymer ?
#
loop_
_entity_poly.entity_id
_entity_poly.type
_entity_poly.pdbx_seq_one_letter_code
_entity_poly.pdbx_strand_id
1 'polypeptide(L)'
;MTEANWLHAKKMRSRERFKVIRGIKGEERRKTYIKDEAVKEVDLELDSAYKDAIAVTDKIGDNAFECVRTICRRGLRPILKDFATIRKFLPPEITTIMFDRYPAKNRYTDVMCLDKTRVVLKDRPRNNDYIHANWVQLSANRRYICTQGPLEETIEDFWWMIFKVCGCVVAA
;
A
#
# COMPACT_ATOMS: atom_id res chain seq x y z
N MET A 1 -15.52 -11.02 -43.15
CA MET A 1 -15.90 -10.44 -41.84
C MET A 1 -15.24 -9.07 -41.76
N THR A 2 -16.00 -7.98 -41.69
CA THR A 2 -15.46 -6.61 -41.77
C THR A 2 -14.93 -6.12 -40.41
N GLU A 3 -13.99 -5.18 -40.43
CA GLU A 3 -13.39 -4.57 -39.24
C GLU A 3 -14.44 -3.98 -38.27
N ALA A 4 -15.51 -3.40 -38.82
CA ALA A 4 -16.65 -2.89 -38.05
C ALA A 4 -17.36 -3.99 -37.23
N ASN A 5 -17.53 -5.20 -37.80
CA ASN A 5 -18.13 -6.33 -37.09
C ASN A 5 -17.23 -6.85 -35.96
N TRP A 6 -15.91 -6.78 -36.12
CA TRP A 6 -14.95 -7.18 -35.08
C TRP A 6 -14.96 -6.20 -33.89
N LEU A 7 -14.98 -4.89 -34.16
CA LEU A 7 -15.07 -3.84 -33.13
C LEU A 7 -16.39 -3.94 -32.35
N HIS A 8 -17.51 -4.18 -33.03
CA HIS A 8 -18.81 -4.36 -32.38
C HIS A 8 -18.83 -5.59 -31.47
N ALA A 9 -18.31 -6.73 -31.95
CA ALA A 9 -18.21 -7.95 -31.15
C ALA A 9 -17.27 -7.79 -29.95
N LYS A 10 -16.16 -7.04 -30.09
CA LYS A 10 -15.25 -6.71 -28.97
C LYS A 10 -15.93 -5.82 -27.93
N LYS A 11 -16.74 -4.84 -28.37
CA LYS A 11 -17.51 -3.96 -27.48
C LYS A 11 -18.62 -4.72 -26.74
N MET A 12 -19.32 -5.64 -27.40
CA MET A 12 -20.33 -6.49 -26.76
C MET A 12 -19.71 -7.46 -25.74
N ARG A 13 -18.61 -8.15 -26.10
CA ARG A 13 -17.87 -9.02 -25.15
C ARG A 13 -17.36 -8.24 -23.93
N SER A 14 -16.90 -7.01 -24.12
CA SER A 14 -16.47 -6.14 -23.02
C SER A 14 -17.62 -5.76 -22.10
N ARG A 15 -18.82 -5.48 -22.65
CA ARG A 15 -20.03 -5.16 -21.88
C ARG A 15 -20.54 -6.35 -21.09
N GLU A 16 -20.54 -7.54 -21.69
CA GLU A 16 -20.96 -8.77 -21.03
C GLU A 16 -20.01 -9.14 -19.88
N ARG A 17 -18.68 -9.01 -20.11
CA ARG A 17 -17.67 -9.17 -19.05
C ARG A 17 -17.87 -8.17 -17.91
N PHE A 18 -18.23 -6.92 -18.21
CA PHE A 18 -18.52 -5.90 -17.20
C PHE A 18 -19.78 -6.20 -16.38
N LYS A 19 -20.84 -6.75 -17.01
CA LYS A 19 -22.07 -7.16 -16.31
C LYS A 19 -21.84 -8.39 -15.42
N VAL A 20 -21.05 -9.36 -15.88
CA VAL A 20 -20.65 -10.53 -15.08
C VAL A 20 -19.88 -10.09 -13.84
N ILE A 21 -18.99 -9.10 -13.95
CA ILE A 21 -18.27 -8.52 -12.80
C ILE A 21 -19.23 -7.86 -11.78
N ARG A 22 -20.31 -7.19 -12.24
CA ARG A 22 -21.31 -6.60 -11.33
C ARG A 22 -22.29 -7.61 -10.75
N GLY A 23 -22.56 -8.71 -11.44
CA GLY A 23 -23.52 -9.74 -11.00
C GLY A 23 -22.93 -10.80 -10.07
N ILE A 24 -21.61 -10.97 -10.04
CA ILE A 24 -20.95 -11.92 -9.15
C ILE A 24 -20.72 -11.25 -7.78
N LYS A 25 -21.72 -11.50 -6.91
CA LYS A 25 -21.68 -11.46 -5.44
C LYS A 25 -21.46 -10.09 -4.78
N GLY A 26 -22.29 -9.88 -3.76
CA GLY A 26 -22.40 -8.68 -2.95
C GLY A 26 -21.06 -8.05 -2.64
N GLU A 27 -21.07 -6.72 -2.71
CA GLU A 27 -19.96 -5.80 -2.49
C GLU A 27 -19.23 -6.08 -1.17
N GLU A 28 -18.44 -7.14 -1.17
CA GLU A 28 -17.50 -7.48 -0.12
C GLU A 28 -16.52 -6.32 -0.12
N ARG A 29 -16.69 -5.43 0.87
CA ARG A 29 -15.92 -4.19 0.99
C ARG A 29 -14.46 -4.50 0.67
N ARG A 30 -13.93 -3.86 -0.39
CA ARG A 30 -12.51 -4.01 -0.76
C ARG A 30 -11.68 -3.75 0.48
N LYS A 31 -10.86 -4.72 0.89
CA LYS A 31 -9.96 -4.58 2.03
C LYS A 31 -8.89 -3.54 1.65
N THR A 32 -9.13 -2.26 1.89
CA THR A 32 -8.16 -1.18 1.58
C THR A 32 -7.43 -0.75 2.85
N TYR A 33 -6.17 -0.38 2.70
CA TYR A 33 -5.36 0.21 3.76
C TYR A 33 -5.85 1.63 4.07
N ILE A 34 -6.16 2.40 3.01
CA ILE A 34 -6.73 3.73 3.14
C ILE A 34 -8.23 3.59 3.37
N LYS A 35 -8.69 4.04 4.53
CA LYS A 35 -10.11 4.22 4.79
C LYS A 35 -10.51 5.54 4.12
N ASP A 36 -11.38 5.46 3.12
CA ASP A 36 -12.01 6.65 2.52
C ASP A 36 -13.05 7.23 3.51
N GLU A 37 -12.58 7.66 4.68
CA GLU A 37 -13.39 8.49 5.56
C GLU A 37 -13.36 9.91 4.98
N ALA A 38 -14.53 10.45 4.64
CA ALA A 38 -14.65 11.84 4.22
C ALA A 38 -14.12 12.73 5.35
N VAL A 39 -12.90 13.24 5.20
CA VAL A 39 -12.31 14.18 6.15
C VAL A 39 -13.20 15.42 6.14
N LYS A 40 -14.00 15.58 7.19
CA LYS A 40 -14.66 16.86 7.45
C LYS A 40 -13.55 17.85 7.72
N GLU A 41 -13.41 18.83 6.83
CA GLU A 41 -12.50 19.96 6.95
C GLU A 41 -12.94 20.73 8.21
N VAL A 42 -12.32 20.42 9.36
CA VAL A 42 -12.52 21.21 10.58
C VAL A 42 -11.41 22.26 10.54
N ASP A 43 -11.79 23.52 10.32
CA ASP A 43 -10.90 24.64 10.50
C ASP A 43 -10.52 24.68 11.98
N LEU A 44 -9.43 24.02 12.33
CA LEU A 44 -8.85 24.11 13.67
C LEU A 44 -8.24 25.51 13.77
N GLU A 45 -9.00 26.45 14.31
CA GLU A 45 -8.44 27.72 14.79
C GLU A 45 -7.39 27.39 15.86
N LEU A 46 -6.11 27.60 15.52
CA LEU A 46 -4.98 27.30 16.40
C LEU A 46 -5.05 28.20 17.65
N ASP A 47 -5.32 27.61 18.81
CA ASP A 47 -5.27 28.31 20.08
C ASP A 47 -3.87 28.89 20.37
N SER A 48 -3.86 30.12 20.88
CA SER A 48 -2.66 30.94 21.15
C SER A 48 -1.64 30.26 22.08
N ALA A 49 -2.06 29.26 22.85
CA ALA A 49 -1.20 28.51 23.77
C ALA A 49 -0.09 27.69 23.07
N TYR A 50 -0.22 27.41 21.77
CA TYR A 50 0.79 26.65 21.03
C TYR A 50 2.03 27.47 20.65
N LYS A 51 1.98 28.81 20.76
CA LYS A 51 3.12 29.67 20.39
C LYS A 51 4.34 29.48 21.29
N ASP A 52 4.15 29.06 22.55
CA ASP A 52 5.23 29.03 23.54
C ASP A 52 6.06 27.73 23.51
N ALA A 53 5.53 26.64 22.93
CA ALA A 53 6.27 25.38 22.81
C ALA A 53 7.39 25.41 21.74
N ILE A 54 7.45 26.46 20.93
CA ILE A 54 8.30 26.57 19.73
C ILE A 54 9.75 26.95 20.04
N ALA A 55 10.02 27.54 21.20
CA ALA A 55 11.34 28.12 21.48
C ALA A 55 12.47 27.09 21.77
N VAL A 56 12.16 25.80 21.94
CA VAL A 56 13.12 24.83 22.50
C VAL A 56 13.84 23.96 21.45
N THR A 57 13.38 23.89 20.20
CA THR A 57 13.92 22.92 19.21
C THR A 57 14.88 23.50 18.16
N ASP A 58 15.36 24.73 18.34
CA ASP A 58 16.04 25.52 17.31
C ASP A 58 17.51 25.11 16.99
N LYS A 59 17.92 23.85 17.17
CA LYS A 59 19.33 23.42 16.93
C LYS A 59 19.59 22.20 16.06
N ILE A 60 18.56 21.59 15.52
CA ILE A 60 18.66 20.73 14.33
C ILE A 60 17.40 21.09 13.59
N GLY A 61 17.49 21.67 12.38
CA GLY A 61 16.31 22.10 11.63
C GLY A 61 15.32 20.94 11.56
N ASP A 62 14.34 20.96 12.46
CA ASP A 62 13.52 19.79 12.71
C ASP A 62 12.51 19.78 11.58
N ASN A 63 12.84 19.02 10.53
CA ASN A 63 11.99 18.88 9.36
C ASN A 63 10.57 18.45 9.76
N ALA A 64 10.39 17.76 10.90
CA ALA A 64 9.07 17.44 11.42
C ALA A 64 8.37 18.71 11.92
N PHE A 65 9.04 19.56 12.70
CA PHE A 65 8.49 20.84 13.15
C PHE A 65 8.11 21.76 11.97
N GLU A 66 8.98 21.87 10.97
CA GLU A 66 8.70 22.63 9.75
C GLU A 66 7.54 22.05 8.94
N CYS A 67 7.46 20.72 8.86
CA CYS A 67 6.35 20.02 8.23
C CYS A 67 5.02 20.32 8.94
N VAL A 68 4.98 20.17 10.27
CA VAL A 68 3.80 20.47 11.11
C VAL A 68 3.39 21.93 10.92
N ARG A 69 4.33 22.87 11.02
CA ARG A 69 4.07 24.30 10.82
C ARG A 69 3.51 24.59 9.43
N THR A 70 4.02 23.93 8.40
CA THR A 70 3.54 24.07 7.03
C THR A 70 2.13 23.50 6.85
N ILE A 71 1.85 22.33 7.44
CA ILE A 71 0.51 21.71 7.42
C ILE A 71 -0.51 22.57 8.16
N CYS A 72 -0.19 23.10 9.35
CA CYS A 72 -1.08 23.98 10.09
C CYS A 72 -1.39 25.28 9.32
N ARG A 73 -0.43 25.82 8.56
CA ARG A 73 -0.61 27.06 7.78
C ARG A 73 -1.32 26.88 6.44
N ARG A 74 -1.08 25.76 5.74
CA ARG A 74 -1.59 25.52 4.38
C ARG A 74 -2.75 24.51 4.32
N GLY A 75 -3.09 23.90 5.45
CA GLY A 75 -4.05 22.81 5.55
C GLY A 75 -3.56 21.50 4.91
N LEU A 76 -4.47 20.53 4.78
CA LEU A 76 -4.16 19.20 4.25
C LEU A 76 -4.20 19.11 2.70
N ARG A 77 -4.76 20.11 2.01
CA ARG A 77 -4.94 20.07 0.56
C ARG A 77 -3.63 19.84 -0.22
N PRO A 78 -2.50 20.50 0.11
CA PRO A 78 -1.23 20.25 -0.58
C PRO A 78 -0.74 18.81 -0.41
N ILE A 79 -0.75 18.28 0.83
CA ILE A 79 -0.27 16.92 1.09
C ILE A 79 -1.17 15.85 0.45
N LEU A 80 -2.49 16.09 0.41
CA LEU A 80 -3.44 15.21 -0.31
C LEU A 80 -3.19 15.22 -1.82
N LYS A 81 -2.86 16.37 -2.40
CA LYS A 81 -2.51 16.49 -3.82
C LYS A 81 -1.20 15.76 -4.15
N ASP A 82 -0.19 15.91 -3.29
CA ASP A 82 1.10 15.22 -3.44
C ASP A 82 0.91 13.71 -3.31
N PHE A 83 0.15 13.26 -2.30
CA PHE A 83 -0.21 11.87 -2.12
C PHE A 83 -0.95 11.29 -3.34
N ALA A 84 -1.94 12.01 -3.88
CA ALA A 84 -2.67 11.60 -5.08
C ALA A 84 -1.78 11.51 -6.33
N THR A 85 -0.69 12.26 -6.37
CA THR A 85 0.31 12.19 -7.44
C THR A 85 1.22 10.98 -7.26
N ILE A 86 1.73 10.76 -6.05
CA ILE A 86 2.67 9.68 -5.72
C ILE A 86 1.99 8.31 -5.79
N ARG A 87 0.77 8.17 -5.28
CA ARG A 87 0.04 6.89 -5.27
C ARG A 87 -0.22 6.30 -6.67
N LYS A 88 -0.15 7.12 -7.72
CA LYS A 88 -0.29 6.68 -9.12
C LYS A 88 1.00 6.09 -9.70
N PHE A 89 2.13 6.28 -9.02
CA PHE A 89 3.41 5.76 -9.48
C PHE A 89 3.43 4.22 -9.40
N LEU A 90 3.72 3.60 -10.54
CA LEU A 90 4.01 2.18 -10.64
C LEU A 90 5.35 2.04 -11.37
N PRO A 91 6.35 1.37 -10.77
CA PRO A 91 7.58 1.07 -11.49
C PRO A 91 7.29 0.32 -12.80
N PRO A 92 8.11 0.50 -13.85
CA PRO A 92 7.97 -0.29 -15.07
C PRO A 92 8.18 -1.78 -14.77
N GLU A 93 7.52 -2.64 -15.57
CA GLU A 93 7.69 -4.10 -15.53
C GLU A 93 7.37 -4.74 -14.15
N ILE A 94 6.48 -4.13 -13.37
CA ILE A 94 6.02 -4.74 -12.13
C ILE A 94 5.19 -5.99 -12.41
N THR A 95 5.36 -6.99 -11.55
CA THR A 95 4.51 -8.18 -11.53
C THR A 95 4.02 -8.44 -10.11
N THR A 96 2.76 -8.88 -9.99
CA THR A 96 2.04 -9.16 -8.74
C THR A 96 1.40 -10.55 -8.78
N ILE A 97 1.99 -11.48 -9.52
CA ILE A 97 1.41 -12.79 -9.84
C ILE A 97 1.09 -13.57 -8.55
N MET A 98 2.01 -13.61 -7.59
CA MET A 98 1.78 -14.32 -6.33
C MET A 98 0.78 -13.57 -5.45
N PHE A 99 0.80 -12.24 -5.46
CA PHE A 99 -0.19 -11.41 -4.76
C PHE A 99 -1.61 -11.72 -5.26
N ASP A 100 -1.82 -11.74 -6.57
CA ASP A 100 -3.13 -12.01 -7.20
C ASP A 100 -3.58 -13.47 -7.02
N ARG A 101 -2.62 -14.40 -6.91
CA ARG A 101 -2.90 -15.84 -6.75
C ARG A 101 -3.36 -16.22 -5.34
N TYR A 102 -2.91 -15.50 -4.32
CA TYR A 102 -3.19 -15.82 -2.91
C TYR A 102 -3.91 -14.69 -2.17
N PRO A 103 -5.12 -14.28 -2.62
CA PRO A 103 -5.84 -13.14 -2.05
C PRO A 103 -6.21 -13.34 -0.57
N ALA A 104 -6.39 -14.57 -0.12
CA ALA A 104 -6.63 -14.88 1.28
C ALA A 104 -5.45 -14.49 2.18
N LYS A 105 -4.21 -14.54 1.68
CA LYS A 105 -3.02 -14.16 2.45
C LYS A 105 -2.75 -12.63 2.44
N ASN A 106 -3.60 -11.83 1.81
CA ASN A 106 -3.42 -10.38 1.68
C ASN A 106 -4.43 -9.65 2.58
N ARG A 107 -3.92 -8.87 3.54
CA ARG A 107 -4.71 -8.02 4.41
C ARG A 107 -5.28 -6.83 3.65
N TYR A 108 -4.46 -6.26 2.76
CA TYR A 108 -4.80 -5.07 1.98
C TYR A 108 -4.68 -5.35 0.48
N THR A 109 -5.71 -4.97 -0.27
CA THR A 109 -5.83 -5.16 -1.72
C THR A 109 -5.24 -4.01 -2.53
N ASP A 110 -5.07 -2.84 -1.90
CA ASP A 110 -4.48 -1.62 -2.47
C ASP A 110 -2.97 -1.48 -2.17
N VAL A 111 -2.40 -2.40 -1.39
CA VAL A 111 -0.96 -2.49 -1.13
C VAL A 111 -0.42 -3.73 -1.83
N MET A 112 0.19 -3.55 -3.00
CA MET A 112 0.68 -4.65 -3.83
C MET A 112 1.96 -5.29 -3.26
N CYS A 113 2.03 -6.61 -3.27
CA CYS A 113 3.28 -7.35 -3.05
C CYS A 113 3.95 -7.64 -4.41
N LEU A 114 5.15 -7.10 -4.61
CA LEU A 114 5.86 -7.18 -5.89
C LEU A 114 6.64 -8.49 -6.00
N ASP A 115 6.49 -9.27 -7.07
CA ASP A 115 7.17 -10.57 -7.18
C ASP A 115 8.69 -10.43 -7.22
N LYS A 116 9.21 -9.34 -7.82
CA LYS A 116 10.65 -9.10 -7.98
C LYS A 116 11.38 -8.97 -6.63
N THR A 117 10.71 -8.43 -5.62
CA THR A 117 11.31 -8.17 -4.30
C THR A 117 10.61 -8.91 -3.18
N ARG A 118 9.62 -9.77 -3.46
CA ARG A 118 8.90 -10.49 -2.42
C ARG A 118 9.86 -11.34 -1.60
N VAL A 119 9.56 -11.50 -0.32
CA VAL A 119 10.19 -12.51 0.50
C VAL A 119 9.63 -13.87 0.08
N VAL A 120 10.53 -14.77 -0.30
CA VAL A 120 10.18 -16.17 -0.61
C VAL A 120 10.44 -17.01 0.63
N LEU A 121 9.41 -17.67 1.14
CA LEU A 121 9.56 -18.55 2.30
C LEU A 121 10.42 -19.78 1.91
N LYS A 122 11.67 -19.80 2.37
CA LYS A 122 12.59 -20.92 2.15
C LYS A 122 12.09 -22.17 2.87
N ASP A 123 12.43 -23.33 2.33
CA ASP A 123 12.04 -24.65 2.84
C ASP A 123 10.51 -24.89 2.87
N ARG A 124 9.74 -24.05 2.17
CA ARG A 124 8.32 -24.28 1.88
C ARG A 124 8.14 -24.82 0.45
N PRO A 125 7.12 -25.64 0.20
CA PRO A 125 6.74 -26.01 -1.16
C PRO A 125 6.49 -24.77 -2.04
N ARG A 126 6.81 -24.85 -3.33
CA ARG A 126 6.68 -23.71 -4.28
C ARG A 126 5.26 -23.16 -4.41
N ASN A 127 4.25 -23.98 -4.13
CA ASN A 127 2.84 -23.58 -4.11
C ASN A 127 2.40 -22.98 -2.76
N ASN A 128 3.30 -22.87 -1.78
CA ASN A 128 3.06 -22.29 -0.45
C ASN A 128 4.26 -21.46 0.05
N ASP A 129 5.01 -20.84 -0.86
CA ASP A 129 6.19 -20.02 -0.53
C ASP A 129 5.87 -18.51 -0.38
N TYR A 130 4.59 -18.16 -0.48
CA TYR A 130 4.10 -16.78 -0.51
C TYR A 130 3.73 -16.26 0.88
N ILE A 131 4.28 -15.09 1.21
CA ILE A 131 3.89 -14.18 2.28
C ILE A 131 3.84 -12.76 1.71
N HIS A 132 2.93 -11.91 2.19
CA HIS A 132 2.83 -10.50 1.80
C HIS A 132 3.92 -9.67 2.50
N ALA A 133 5.13 -9.81 1.99
CA ALA A 133 6.32 -9.12 2.48
C ALA A 133 7.30 -8.87 1.33
N ASN A 134 7.97 -7.72 1.33
CA ASN A 134 8.94 -7.32 0.31
C ASN A 134 10.25 -6.84 0.96
N TRP A 135 11.35 -7.15 0.28
CA TRP A 135 12.66 -6.56 0.55
C TRP A 135 12.69 -5.11 0.08
N VAL A 136 13.08 -4.20 0.97
CA VAL A 136 13.21 -2.76 0.71
C VAL A 136 14.63 -2.31 1.05
N GLN A 137 15.29 -1.64 0.12
CA GLN A 137 16.61 -1.04 0.33
C GLN A 137 16.44 0.45 0.68
N LEU A 138 16.83 0.85 1.90
CA LEU A 138 16.71 2.25 2.34
C LEU A 138 18.03 3.03 2.19
N SER A 139 19.15 2.37 2.38
CA SER A 139 20.51 2.93 2.20
C SER A 139 21.40 1.85 1.59
N ALA A 140 22.55 2.20 0.99
CA ALA A 140 23.38 1.24 0.26
C ALA A 140 23.69 -0.07 1.02
N ASN A 141 23.81 0.00 2.36
CA ASN A 141 24.26 -1.13 3.18
C ASN A 141 23.14 -1.77 4.02
N ARG A 142 21.87 -1.32 3.91
CA ARG A 142 20.78 -1.82 4.76
C ARG A 142 19.53 -2.16 3.97
N ARG A 143 19.14 -3.44 4.08
CA ARG A 143 17.87 -3.98 3.62
C ARG A 143 16.95 -4.27 4.78
N TYR A 144 15.69 -3.97 4.56
CA TYR A 144 14.60 -4.18 5.49
C TYR A 144 13.58 -5.10 4.82
N ILE A 145 12.80 -5.78 5.65
CA ILE A 145 11.57 -6.41 5.19
C ILE A 145 10.42 -5.50 5.59
N CYS A 146 9.65 -5.06 4.62
CA CYS A 146 8.34 -4.44 4.87
C CYS A 146 7.27 -5.51 4.68
N THR A 147 6.44 -5.73 5.69
CA THR A 147 5.39 -6.76 5.69
C THR A 147 4.11 -6.18 6.25
N GLN A 148 2.97 -6.73 5.83
CA GLN A 148 1.73 -6.49 6.56
C GLN A 148 1.79 -7.12 7.96
N GLY A 149 0.93 -6.64 8.88
CA GLY A 149 0.67 -7.33 10.14
C GLY A 149 0.04 -8.72 9.90
N PRO A 150 0.44 -9.76 10.65
CA PRO A 150 0.01 -11.14 10.41
C PRO A 150 -1.51 -11.27 10.50
N LEU A 151 -2.10 -12.01 9.56
CA LEU A 151 -3.47 -12.51 9.60
C LEU A 151 -3.48 -13.87 10.32
N GLU A 152 -4.63 -14.30 10.85
CA GLU A 152 -4.78 -15.58 11.57
C GLU A 152 -4.21 -16.76 10.75
N GLU A 153 -4.49 -16.78 9.45
CA GLU A 153 -4.05 -17.77 8.48
C GLU A 153 -2.58 -17.62 8.03
N THR A 154 -1.88 -16.55 8.44
CA THR A 154 -0.47 -16.28 8.08
C THR A 154 0.46 -16.14 9.29
N ILE A 155 -0.02 -16.38 10.51
CA ILE A 155 0.82 -16.29 11.74
C ILE A 155 2.03 -17.23 11.63
N GLU A 156 1.81 -18.47 11.18
CA GLU A 156 2.89 -19.45 11.02
C GLU A 156 3.90 -18.99 9.97
N ASP A 157 3.42 -18.53 8.81
CA ASP A 157 4.27 -18.01 7.73
C ASP A 157 5.07 -16.78 8.15
N PHE A 158 4.46 -15.90 8.94
CA PHE A 158 5.12 -14.73 9.51
C PHE A 158 6.31 -15.14 10.39
N TRP A 159 6.08 -16.04 11.36
CA TRP A 159 7.17 -16.52 12.20
C TRP A 159 8.21 -17.33 11.42
N TRP A 160 7.78 -18.12 10.44
CA TRP A 160 8.68 -18.85 9.54
C TRP A 160 9.63 -17.90 8.82
N MET A 161 9.10 -16.78 8.29
CA MET A 161 9.91 -15.72 7.70
C MET A 161 10.93 -15.15 8.70
N ILE A 162 10.50 -14.80 9.92
CA ILE A 162 11.40 -14.23 10.94
C ILE A 162 12.54 -15.19 11.27
N PHE A 163 12.23 -16.45 11.59
CA PHE A 163 13.24 -17.42 11.99
C PHE A 163 14.22 -17.77 10.87
N LYS A 164 13.76 -17.83 9.62
CA LYS A 164 14.62 -18.20 8.47
C LYS A 164 15.42 -17.04 7.91
N VAL A 165 14.99 -15.80 8.14
CA VAL A 165 15.66 -14.59 7.64
C VAL A 165 16.56 -13.92 8.69
N CYS A 166 16.65 -14.50 9.90
CA CYS A 166 17.45 -14.09 11.06
C CYS A 166 18.66 -13.19 10.69
N GLY A 167 18.48 -11.87 10.76
CA GLY A 167 19.48 -10.88 10.34
C GLY A 167 18.94 -9.60 9.70
N CYS A 168 17.63 -9.50 9.41
CA CYS A 168 17.03 -8.29 8.82
C CYS A 168 15.96 -7.67 9.75
N VAL A 169 15.89 -6.34 9.75
CA VAL A 169 14.88 -5.60 10.52
C VAL A 169 13.56 -5.65 9.77
N VAL A 170 12.51 -6.11 10.44
CA VAL A 170 11.15 -6.17 9.91
C VAL A 170 10.40 -4.91 10.35
N ALA A 171 9.86 -4.18 9.37
CA ALA A 171 8.95 -3.06 9.58
C ALA A 171 7.54 -3.53 9.18
N ALA A 172 6.59 -3.39 10.10
CA ALA A 172 5.17 -3.66 9.90
C ALA A 172 4.35 -2.38 10.03
#